data_AF-A0A644VI11-F1
#
_entry.id   AF-A0A644VI11-F1
#
_cell.length_a   1.000
_cell.length_b   1.000
_cell.length_c   1.000
_cell.angle_alpha   90.00
_cell.angle_beta   90.00
_cell.angle_gamma   90.00
#
_symmetry.space_group_name_H-M   'P 1'
#
loop_
_entity.id
_entity.type
_entity.pdbx_description
1 polymer ?
#
loop_
_entity_poly.entity_id
_entity_poly.type
_entity_poly.pdbx_seq_one_letter_code
_entity_poly.pdbx_strand_id
1 'polypeptide(L)' 'MVGGLSKAYNLTITYVLYELSYINLVMFSSVLPTYDDAKPEKRRMKGDVIDCDNPKNRNAIRNLIAEMDE' A
#
# COMPACT_ATOMS: atom_id res chain seq x y z
N MET A 1 7.46 -3.72 -8.01
CA MET A 1 8.71 -3.34 -7.30
C MET A 1 9.80 -2.91 -8.29
N VAL A 2 10.36 -3.81 -9.11
CA VAL A 2 11.43 -3.49 -10.08
C VAL A 2 11.07 -2.35 -11.04
N GLY A 3 9.89 -2.41 -11.68
CA GLY A 3 9.44 -1.32 -12.57
C GLY A 3 9.18 0.01 -11.84
N GLY A 4 8.78 -0.05 -10.57
CA GLY A 4 8.59 1.14 -9.73
C GLY A 4 9.93 1.81 -9.39
N LEU A 5 10.94 1.01 -9.03
CA LEU A 5 12.31 1.46 -8.81
C LEU A 5 12.93 2.05 -10.08
N SER A 6 12.81 1.35 -11.21
CA SER A 6 13.31 1.81 -12.51
C SER A 6 12.72 3.17 -12.88
N LYS A 7 11.39 3.35 -12.71
CA LYS A 7 10.72 4.62 -12.99
C LYS A 7 11.09 5.73 -11.99
N ALA A 8 11.17 5.42 -10.70
CA ALA A 8 11.40 6.41 -9.65
C ALA A 8 12.83 6.96 -9.64
N TYR A 9 13.81 6.11 -9.91
CA TYR A 9 15.24 6.47 -9.88
C TYR A 9 15.85 6.62 -11.28
N ASN A 10 15.03 6.56 -12.33
CA ASN A 10 15.47 6.62 -13.73
C ASN A 10 16.59 5.61 -14.06
N LEU A 11 16.47 4.40 -13.50
CA LEU A 11 17.41 3.30 -13.70
C LEU A 11 16.88 2.36 -14.80
N THR A 12 17.78 1.71 -15.54
CA THR A 12 17.37 0.67 -16.48
C THR A 12 16.87 -0.57 -15.71
N ILE A 13 15.87 -1.26 -16.25
CA ILE A 13 15.32 -2.47 -15.64
C ILE A 13 16.43 -3.53 -15.47
N THR A 14 17.32 -3.63 -16.46
CA THR A 14 18.49 -4.52 -16.44
C THR A 14 19.42 -4.22 -15.27
N TYR A 15 19.71 -2.95 -14.99
CA TYR A 15 20.52 -2.57 -13.85
C TYR A 15 19.88 -2.99 -12.51
N VAL A 16 18.57 -2.76 -12.36
CA VAL A 16 17.84 -3.16 -11.14
C VAL A 16 17.82 -4.68 -10.95
N LEU A 17 17.84 -5.47 -12.03
CA LEU A 17 17.81 -6.93 -11.96
C LEU A 17 19.17 -7.57 -11.71
N TYR A 18 20.24 -7.04 -12.30
CA TYR A 18 21.54 -7.71 -12.32
C TYR A 18 22.61 -7.02 -11.48
N GLU A 19 22.49 -5.71 -11.24
CA GLU A 19 23.53 -4.93 -10.57
C GLU A 19 23.09 -4.40 -9.20
N LEU A 20 21.79 -4.20 -8.98
CA LEU A 20 21.29 -3.76 -7.69
C LEU A 20 21.28 -4.92 -6.68
N SER A 21 21.97 -4.77 -5.55
CA SER A 21 21.95 -5.76 -4.48
C SER A 21 20.53 -5.94 -3.92
N TYR A 22 20.20 -7.16 -3.47
CA TYR A 22 18.89 -7.45 -2.88
C TYR A 22 18.59 -6.57 -1.66
N ILE A 23 19.60 -6.32 -0.81
CA ILE A 23 19.46 -5.45 0.37
C ILE A 23 19.08 -4.03 -0.06
N ASN A 24 19.76 -3.48 -1.07
CA ASN A 24 19.46 -2.15 -1.58
C ASN A 24 18.10 -2.09 -2.25
N LEU A 25 17.69 -3.15 -2.96
CA LEU A 25 16.37 -3.25 -3.57
C LEU A 25 15.26 -3.16 -2.52
N VAL A 26 15.40 -3.89 -1.41
CA VAL A 26 14.44 -3.85 -0.30
C VAL A 26 14.47 -2.47 0.39
N MET A 27 15.64 -1.94 0.70
CA MET A 27 15.78 -0.64 1.37
C MET A 27 15.22 0.51 0.51
N PHE A 28 15.53 0.57 -0.78
CA PHE A 28 14.99 1.62 -1.64
C PHE A 28 13.49 1.46 -1.87
N SER A 29 12.95 0.25 -1.82
CA SER A 29 11.51 0.04 -1.98
C SER A 29 10.67 0.53 -0.80
N SER A 30 11.22 0.58 0.42
CA SER A 30 10.48 1.03 1.60
C SER A 30 10.31 2.55 1.65
N VAL A 31 11.17 3.28 0.96
CA VAL A 31 11.13 4.76 0.87
C VAL A 31 10.24 5.22 -0.29
N LEU A 32 9.95 4.34 -1.26
CA LEU A 32 9.07 4.68 -2.36
C LEU A 32 7.63 4.83 -1.87
N PRO A 33 6.92 5.89 -2.30
CA PRO A 33 5.51 6.05 -1.96
C PRO A 33 4.72 4.87 -2.53
N THR A 34 3.87 4.29 -1.70
CA THR A 34 2.85 3.34 -2.15
C THR A 34 1.78 4.14 -2.86
N TYR A 35 1.73 4.05 -4.19
CA TYR A 35 0.56 4.53 -4.91
C TYR A 35 -0.61 3.63 -4.53
N ASP A 36 -1.65 4.20 -3.93
CA ASP A 36 -2.95 3.58 -3.98
C ASP A 36 -3.30 3.43 -5.46
N ASP A 37 -3.52 2.20 -5.90
CA ASP A 37 -4.14 1.97 -7.20
C ASP A 37 -5.49 2.67 -7.12
N ALA A 38 -5.59 3.90 -7.64
CA ALA A 38 -6.82 4.66 -7.80
C ALA A 38 -7.74 4.02 -8.87
N LYS A 39 -7.75 2.69 -8.94
CA LYS A 39 -8.87 1.91 -9.45
C LYS A 39 -9.68 1.47 -8.24
N PRO A 40 -10.95 1.89 -8.11
CA PRO A 40 -11.85 1.46 -7.04
C PRO A 40 -12.29 0.01 -7.26
N GLU A 41 -11.35 -0.89 -7.55
CA GLU A 41 -11.60 -2.31 -7.72
C GLU A 41 -10.62 -3.10 -6.84
N LYS A 42 -11.09 -3.32 -5.61
CA LYS A 42 -10.86 -4.57 -4.87
C LYS A 42 -9.39 -4.94 -4.62
N ARG A 43 -8.60 -4.06 -4.02
CA ARG A 43 -7.60 -4.54 -3.07
C ARG A 43 -8.23 -4.56 -1.69
N ARG A 44 -8.92 -5.67 -1.41
CA ARG A 44 -9.25 -6.08 -0.05
C ARG A 44 -7.91 -6.25 0.68
N MET A 45 -7.44 -5.20 1.35
CA MET A 45 -6.55 -5.37 2.48
C MET A 45 -7.28 -6.33 3.42
N LYS A 46 -6.58 -7.36 3.87
CA LYS A 46 -7.16 -8.46 4.65
C LYS A 46 -7.46 -7.93 6.06
N GLY A 47 -8.56 -7.22 6.19
CA GLY A 47 -9.06 -6.51 7.37
C GLY A 47 -10.10 -5.50 6.91
N ASP A 48 -11.26 -5.45 7.55
CA ASP A 48 -12.31 -4.48 7.23
C ASP A 48 -11.81 -3.08 7.60
N VAL A 49 -11.13 -2.41 6.66
CA VAL A 49 -10.76 -1.00 6.79
C VAL A 49 -12.04 -0.19 6.58
N ILE A 50 -12.72 0.13 7.68
CA ILE A 50 -13.89 1.01 7.67
C ILE A 50 -13.38 2.46 7.61
N ASP A 51 -13.74 3.17 6.55
CA ASP A 51 -13.49 4.62 6.45
C ASP A 51 -14.37 5.37 7.46
N CYS A 52 -13.73 5.95 8.48
CA CYS A 52 -14.38 6.65 9.59
C CYS A 52 -14.87 8.07 9.24
N ASP A 53 -14.36 8.66 8.15
CA ASP A 53 -14.73 10.02 7.72
C ASP A 53 -16.01 10.02 6.87
N ASN A 54 -16.45 8.85 6.39
CA ASN A 54 -17.63 8.73 5.57
C ASN A 54 -18.93 8.63 6.40
N PRO A 55 -19.90 9.56 6.27
CA PRO A 55 -21.13 9.56 7.05
C PRO A 55 -22.06 8.35 6.77
N LYS A 56 -21.81 7.60 5.69
CA LYS A 56 -22.54 6.35 5.38
C LYS A 56 -22.09 5.17 6.24
N ASN A 57 -20.88 5.22 6.80
CA ASN A 57 -20.28 4.13 7.58
C ASN A 57 -20.61 4.21 9.08
N ARG A 58 -21.38 5.22 9.52
CA ARG A 58 -21.69 5.48 10.95
C ARG A 58 -22.21 4.27 11.72
N ASN A 59 -23.04 3.44 11.09
CA ASN A 59 -23.58 2.24 11.74
C ASN A 59 -22.52 1.15 11.92
N ALA A 60 -21.64 0.96 10.93
CA ALA A 60 -20.55 0.00 11.01
C ALA A 60 -19.49 0.44 12.04
N ILE A 61 -19.18 1.74 12.08
CA ILE A 61 -18.29 2.35 13.08
C ILE A 61 -18.86 2.15 14.49
N ARG A 62 -20.17 2.36 14.69
CA ARG A 62 -20.81 2.19 16.00
C ARG A 62 -20.75 0.74 16.49
N ASN A 63 -20.94 -0.22 15.60
CA ASN A 63 -20.86 -1.64 15.96
C ASN A 63 -19.42 -2.06 16.30
N LEU A 64 -18.42 -1.55 15.56
CA LEU A 64 -17.01 -1.80 15.85
C LEU A 64 -16.60 -1.23 17.22
N ILE A 65 -17.01 0.01 17.53
CA ILE A 65 -16.72 0.63 18.83
C ILE A 65 -17.36 -0.18 19.97
N ALA A 66 -18.59 -0.67 19.79
CA ALA A 66 -19.26 -1.48 20.80
C ALA A 66 -18.57 -2.84 21.05
N GLU A 67 -18.01 -3.47 20.00
CA GLU A 67 -17.25 -4.73 20.13
C GLU A 67 -15.88 -4.54 20.80
N MET A 68 -15.32 -3.32 20.76
CA MET A 68 -14.06 -2.98 21.45
C MET A 68 -14.22 -2.62 22.93
N ASP A 69 -15.43 -2.23 23.35
CA ASP A 69 -15.74 -1.85 24.74
C ASP A 69 -16.17 -3.05 25.62
N GLU A 70 -16.38 -4.24 25.05
CA GLU A 70 -16.53 -5.54 25.76
C GLU A 70 -15.18 -6.24 25.97
#